data_AF-A0A9W3SIM9-F1
#
_entry.id   AF-A0A9W3SIM9-F1
#
_cell.length_a   1.000
_cell.length_b   1.000
_cell.length_c   1.000
_cell.angle_alpha   90.00
_cell.angle_beta   90.00
_cell.angle_gamma   90.00
#
_symmetry.space_group_name_H-M   'P 1'
#
loop_
_entity.id
_entity.type
_entity.pdbx_description
1 polymer ?
#
loop_
_entity_poly.entity_id
_entity_poly.type
_entity_poly.pdbx_seq_one_letter_code
_entity_poly.pdbx_strand_id
1 'polypeptide(L)' 'MNMYLFDVSYSVAESNFSKSFLLAEPRDGFELQQQLQALLEQEHVAPVYITETDLEEL' A
#
# COMPACT_ATOMS: atom_id res chain seq x y z
N MET A 1 16.39 11.41 -10.88
CA MET A 1 15.84 10.29 -10.09
C MET A 1 14.44 10.71 -9.78
N ASN A 2 13.47 10.07 -10.41
CA ASN A 2 12.08 10.36 -10.15
C ASN A 2 11.69 9.49 -8.96
N MET A 3 10.98 10.07 -8.00
CA MET A 3 10.44 9.33 -6.86
C MET A 3 9.01 8.96 -7.20
N TYR A 4 8.52 7.85 -6.67
CA TYR A 4 7.14 7.44 -6.85
C TYR A 4 6.45 7.40 -5.50
N LEU A 5 5.20 7.82 -5.48
CA LEU A 5 4.32 7.73 -4.33
C LEU A 5 3.31 6.64 -4.60
N PHE A 6 3.30 5.62 -3.75
CA PHE A 6 2.34 4.53 -3.82
C PHE A 6 1.35 4.66 -2.67
N ASP A 7 0.16 5.16 -2.99
CA ASP A 7 -0.93 5.34 -2.05
C ASP A 7 -1.79 4.09 -1.97
N VAL A 8 -2.09 3.68 -0.73
CA VAL A 8 -2.86 2.48 -0.45
C VAL A 8 -3.99 2.83 0.50
N SER A 9 -5.22 2.66 0.03
CA SER A 9 -6.43 2.76 0.84
C SER A 9 -6.94 1.37 1.16
N TYR A 10 -7.15 1.09 2.44
CA TYR A 10 -7.56 -0.22 2.92
C TYR A 10 -8.50 -0.12 4.12
N SER A 11 -9.18 -1.21 4.43
CA SER A 11 -10.13 -1.31 5.53
C SER A 11 -9.81 -2.48 6.44
N VAL A 12 -9.94 -2.24 7.75
CA VAL A 12 -9.70 -3.22 8.83
C VAL A 12 -10.84 -3.11 9.82
N ALA A 13 -11.58 -4.20 10.05
CA ALA A 13 -12.67 -4.29 11.03
C ALA A 13 -13.58 -3.04 11.05
N GLU A 14 -14.10 -2.66 9.87
CA GLU A 14 -15.00 -1.50 9.64
C GLU A 14 -14.35 -0.10 9.72
N SER A 15 -13.04 -0.02 9.97
CA SER A 15 -12.28 1.23 9.93
C SER A 15 -11.49 1.36 8.63
N ASN A 16 -11.54 2.54 8.02
CA ASN A 16 -10.77 2.85 6.81
C ASN A 16 -9.44 3.50 7.18
N PHE A 17 -8.39 3.09 6.48
CA PHE A 17 -7.02 3.57 6.63
C PHE A 17 -6.44 3.91 5.27
N SER A 18 -5.49 4.83 5.25
CA SER A 18 -4.65 5.11 4.10
C SER A 18 -3.18 5.09 4.51
N LYS A 19 -2.33 4.63 3.61
CA LYS A 19 -0.88 4.57 3.81
C LYS A 19 -0.17 4.83 2.49
N SER A 20 0.78 5.75 2.53
CA SER A 20 1.60 6.12 1.38
C SER A 20 3.01 5.54 1.52
N PHE A 21 3.54 4.99 0.44
CA PHE A 21 4.89 4.46 0.37
C PHE A 21 5.70 5.25 -0.64
N LEU A 22 6.87 5.73 -0.22
CA LEU A 22 7.84 6.36 -1.11
C LEU A 22 8.72 5.30 -1.73
N LEU A 23 8.72 5.25 -3.06
CA LEU A 23 9.45 4.27 -3.86
C LEU A 23 10.53 4.97 -4.70
N ALA A 24 11.65 4.28 -4.88
CA ALA A 24 12.75 4.76 -5.71
C ALA A 24 12.53 4.39 -7.19
N GLU A 25 11.91 3.23 -7.45
CA GLU A 25 11.58 2.76 -8.78
C GLU A 25 10.11 2.32 -8.85
N PRO A 26 9.45 2.42 -10.02
CA PRO A 26 8.05 2.01 -10.16
C PRO A 26 7.88 0.49 -10.01
N ARG A 27 8.95 -0.28 -10.30
CA ARG A 27 8.99 -1.74 -10.12
C ARG A 27 8.81 -2.14 -8.66
N ASP A 28 9.32 -1.33 -7.73
CA ASP A 28 9.18 -1.57 -6.29
C ASP A 28 7.70 -1.56 -5.88
N GLY A 29 6.87 -0.76 -6.57
CA GLY A 29 5.42 -0.70 -6.32
C GLY A 29 4.70 -2.00 -6.69
N PHE A 30 5.16 -2.67 -7.74
CA PHE A 30 4.59 -3.96 -8.16
C PHE A 30 4.93 -5.08 -7.15
N GLU A 31 6.18 -5.10 -6.67
CA GLU A 31 6.59 -6.06 -5.64
C GLU A 31 5.88 -5.80 -4.31
N LEU A 32 5.74 -4.52 -3.95
CA LEU A 32 5.00 -4.10 -2.76
C LEU A 32 3.54 -4.51 -2.85
N GLN A 33 2.87 -4.32 -3.99
CA GLN A 33 1.46 -4.71 -4.18
C GLN A 33 1.22 -6.20 -3.90
N GLN A 34 2.15 -7.07 -4.30
CA GLN A 34 2.05 -8.52 -4.07
C GLN A 34 2.16 -8.91 -2.59
N GLN A 35 2.87 -8.10 -1.78
CA GLN A 35 3.10 -8.34 -0.36
C GLN A 35 2.25 -7.46 0.56
N LEU A 36 1.57 -6.47 -0.02
CA LEU A 36 0.86 -5.40 0.68
C LEU A 36 -0.19 -5.94 1.64
N GLN A 37 -0.98 -6.92 1.19
CA GLN A 37 -2.02 -7.53 2.03
C GLN A 37 -1.40 -8.20 3.26
N ALA A 38 -0.39 -9.05 3.08
CA ALA A 38 0.27 -9.74 4.18
C ALA A 38 0.93 -8.75 5.16
N LEU A 39 1.54 -7.69 4.63
CA LEU A 39 2.19 -6.65 5.43
C LEU A 39 1.18 -5.87 6.29
N LEU A 40 0.04 -5.48 5.71
CA LEU A 40 -1.02 -4.78 6.43
C LEU A 40 -1.71 -5.68 7.45
N GLU A 41 -1.93 -6.96 7.13
CA GLU A 41 -2.52 -7.93 8.06
C GLU A 41 -1.63 -8.20 9.26
N GLN A 42 -0.31 -8.24 9.05
CA GLN A 42 0.68 -8.35 10.13
C GLN A 42 0.73 -7.09 11.00
N GLU A 43 0.62 -5.90 10.39
CA GLU A 43 0.65 -4.62 11.10
C GLU A 43 -0.57 -4.44 12.01
N HIS A 44 -1.76 -4.79 11.51
CA HIS A 44 -3.01 -4.64 12.25
C HIS A 44 -3.37 -5.86 13.11
N VAL A 45 -2.67 -6.99 12.92
CA VAL A 45 -3.01 -8.28 13.55
C VAL A 45 -4.48 -8.66 13.29
N ALA A 46 -4.97 -8.32 12.08
CA ALA A 46 -6.35 -8.47 11.67
C ALA A 46 -6.46 -8.55 10.14
N PRO A 47 -7.51 -9.19 9.58
CA PRO A 47 -7.73 -9.21 8.14
C PRO A 47 -7.87 -7.80 7.57
N VAL A 48 -7.17 -7.56 6.46
CA VAL A 48 -7.19 -6.27 5.75
C VAL A 48 -7.80 -6.45 4.37
N TYR A 49 -8.67 -5.53 4.00
CA TYR A 49 -9.24 -5.45 2.67
C TYR A 49 -8.72 -4.21 1.96
N ILE A 50 -7.89 -4.41 0.92
CA ILE A 50 -7.38 -3.30 0.10
C ILE A 50 -8.51 -2.82 -0.80
N THR A 51 -8.81 -1.53 -0.72
CA THR A 51 -9.89 -0.90 -1.49
C THR A 51 -9.35 -0.28 -2.78
N GLU A 52 -8.23 0.42 -2.68
CA GLU A 52 -7.63 1.16 -3.80
C GLU A 52 -6.11 1.24 -3.61
N THR A 53 -5.38 1.18 -4.71
CA THR A 53 -3.95 1.43 -4.77
C THR A 53 -3.67 2.35 -5.94
N ASP A 54 -2.91 3.41 -5.72
CA ASP A 54 -2.52 4.35 -6.76
C ASP A 54 -1.00 4.57 -6.75
N LEU A 55 -0.41 4.72 -7.94
CA LEU A 55 1.02 4.95 -8.11
C LEU A 55 1.24 6.25 -8.88
N GLU A 56 1.65 7.29 -8.16
CA GLU A 56 1.96 8.60 -8.72
C GLU A 56 3.47 8.80 -8.88
N GLU A 57 3.88 9.54 -9.91
CA GLU A 57 5.27 9.99 -10.11
C GLU A 57 5.41 11.42 -9.59
N LEU A 58 6.45 11.67 -8.78
CA LEU A 58 6.74 12.96 -8.13
C LEU A 58 7.74 13.83 -8.90
#